data_AF-A0A2A5DCU3-F1
#
_entry.id   AF-A0A2A5DCU3-F1
#
_cell.length_a   1.000
_cell.length_b   1.000
_cell.length_c   1.000
_cell.angle_alpha   90.00
_cell.angle_beta   90.00
_cell.angle_gamma   90.00
#
_symmetry.space_group_name_H-M   'P 1'
#
loop_
_entity.id
_entity.type
_entity.pdbx_description
1 polymer ?
#
loop_
_entity_poly.entity_id
_entity_poly.type
_entity_poly.pdbx_seq_one_letter_code
_entity_poly.pdbx_strand_id
1 'polypeptide(L)'
;MIKKLLNPLVVSAFVLVLMLGSFAHLMYGSCQTTKFHYICQAYWMPDYLPEWMIPERGLSLEDVRSMRTFSGFEQLYEDRIIVSDDYSGKWKAFYRDGSLKSEFLYNDGIPVSEERWEENGKLSKDKHYSIYDLELKKNKTK
;
A
#
# COMPACT_ATOMS: atom_id res chain seq x y z
N MET A 1 -19.56 -46.16 12.55
CA MET A 1 -18.23 -45.70 13.01
C MET A 1 -18.08 -44.22 12.69
N ILE A 2 -18.43 -43.33 13.62
CA ILE A 2 -18.17 -41.89 13.43
C ILE A 2 -16.72 -41.67 13.83
N LYS A 3 -15.89 -41.30 12.86
CA LYS A 3 -14.48 -40.95 13.08
C LYS A 3 -14.43 -39.91 14.19
N LYS A 4 -13.50 -40.05 15.15
CA LYS A 4 -13.23 -39.06 16.19
C LYS A 4 -13.12 -37.69 15.50
N LEU A 5 -14.16 -36.87 15.60
CA LEU A 5 -14.08 -35.50 15.11
C LEU A 5 -12.93 -34.83 15.87
N LEU A 6 -12.12 -34.06 15.15
CA LEU A 6 -11.05 -33.27 15.73
C LEU A 6 -11.62 -32.45 16.90
N ASN A 7 -10.90 -32.39 18.03
CA ASN A 7 -11.37 -31.71 19.24
C ASN A 7 -11.88 -30.30 18.86
N PRO A 8 -13.17 -29.98 19.10
CA PRO A 8 -13.75 -28.71 18.68
C PRO A 8 -12.96 -27.49 19.19
N LEU A 9 -12.39 -27.58 20.39
CA LEU A 9 -11.55 -26.51 20.95
C LEU A 9 -10.24 -26.35 20.17
N VAL A 10 -9.63 -27.45 19.71
CA VAL A 10 -8.41 -27.43 18.89
C VAL A 10 -8.71 -26.87 17.50
N VAL A 11 -9.84 -27.23 16.90
CA VAL A 11 -10.28 -26.67 15.60
C VAL A 11 -10.52 -25.17 15.72
N SER A 12 -11.26 -24.75 16.75
CA SER A 12 -11.56 -23.33 16.98
C SER A 12 -10.28 -22.52 17.23
N ALA A 13 -9.35 -23.04 18.03
CA ALA A 13 -8.06 -22.38 18.26
C ALA A 13 -7.23 -22.26 16.97
N PHE A 14 -7.22 -23.30 16.14
CA PHE A 14 -6.53 -23.28 14.85
C PHE A 14 -7.13 -22.24 13.89
N VAL A 15 -8.46 -22.20 13.77
CA VAL A 15 -9.17 -21.20 12.96
C VAL A 15 -8.90 -19.79 13.46
N LEU A 16 -8.87 -19.58 14.78
CA LEU A 16 -8.54 -18.28 15.38
C LEU A 16 -7.14 -17.81 14.98
N VAL A 17 -6.14 -18.69 15.04
CA VAL A 17 -4.76 -18.36 14.63
C VAL A 17 -4.70 -17.99 13.15
N LEU A 18 -5.40 -18.73 12.28
CA LEU A 18 -5.48 -18.39 10.85
C LEU A 18 -6.15 -17.04 10.62
N MET A 19 -7.22 -16.74 11.37
CA MET A 19 -7.90 -15.44 11.28
C MET A 19 -6.96 -14.31 11.72
N LEU A 20 -6.28 -14.45 12.85
CA LEU A 20 -5.33 -13.45 13.34
C LEU A 20 -4.18 -13.22 12.35
N GLY A 21 -3.62 -14.29 11.77
CA GLY A 21 -2.60 -14.17 10.73
C GLY A 21 -3.10 -13.48 9.46
N SER A 22 -4.35 -13.76 9.06
CA SER A 22 -4.98 -13.11 7.91
C SER A 22 -5.23 -11.61 8.16
N PHE A 23 -5.69 -11.24 9.36
CA PHE A 23 -5.84 -9.84 9.76
C PHE A 23 -4.49 -9.12 9.80
N ALA A 24 -3.46 -9.72 10.37
CA ALA A 24 -2.12 -9.15 10.39
C ALA A 24 -1.58 -8.94 8.97
N HIS A 25 -1.79 -9.90 8.05
CA HIS A 25 -1.40 -9.74 6.66
C HIS A 25 -2.20 -8.65 5.94
N LEU A 26 -3.51 -8.53 6.21
CA LEU A 26 -4.35 -7.46 5.63
C LEU A 26 -3.94 -6.07 6.15
N MET A 27 -3.43 -5.99 7.37
CA MET A 27 -3.04 -4.73 7.99
C MET A 27 -1.62 -4.30 7.63
N TYR A 28 -0.69 -5.25 7.55
CA TYR A 28 0.75 -4.95 7.49
C TYR A 28 1.47 -5.63 6.32
N GLY A 29 0.76 -6.45 5.53
CA GLY A 29 1.29 -7.00 4.29
C GLY A 29 1.32 -5.96 3.17
N SER A 30 1.88 -6.34 2.02
CA SER A 30 1.93 -5.46 0.85
C SER A 30 0.52 -5.14 0.35
N CYS A 31 0.19 -3.85 0.33
CA CYS A 31 -1.07 -3.32 -0.19
C CYS A 31 -1.30 -3.62 -1.68
N GLN A 32 -0.23 -3.90 -2.43
CA GLN A 32 -0.26 -4.17 -3.86
C GLN A 32 -0.85 -5.54 -4.21
N THR A 33 -1.23 -6.35 -3.20
CA THR A 33 -1.85 -7.66 -3.42
C THR A 33 -3.18 -7.56 -4.16
N THR A 34 -4.05 -6.60 -3.77
CA THR A 34 -5.33 -6.33 -4.44
C THR A 34 -5.77 -4.89 -4.23
N LYS A 35 -6.68 -4.39 -5.07
CA LYS A 35 -7.29 -3.06 -4.84
C LYS A 35 -7.99 -2.94 -3.49
N PHE A 36 -8.62 -4.02 -3.01
CA PHE A 36 -9.31 -4.01 -1.71
C PHE A 36 -8.32 -3.96 -0.56
N HIS A 37 -7.18 -4.65 -0.69
CA HIS A 37 -6.10 -4.57 0.30
C HIS A 37 -5.57 -3.13 0.39
N TYR A 38 -5.31 -2.50 -0.75
CA TYR A 38 -4.96 -1.08 -0.80
C TYR A 38 -6.02 -0.20 -0.13
N ILE A 39 -7.30 -0.37 -0.48
CA ILE A 39 -8.39 0.45 0.09
C ILE A 39 -8.51 0.25 1.61
N CYS A 40 -8.42 -0.98 2.10
CA CYS A 40 -8.42 -1.29 3.52
C CYS A 40 -7.33 -0.49 4.24
N GLN A 41 -6.08 -0.58 3.77
CA GLN A 41 -4.96 0.07 4.44
C GLN A 41 -4.97 1.60 4.26
N ALA A 42 -5.25 2.10 3.05
CA ALA A 42 -5.18 3.53 2.75
C ALA A 42 -6.36 4.34 3.30
N TYR A 43 -7.54 3.71 3.43
CA TYR A 43 -8.79 4.42 3.72
C TYR A 43 -9.50 3.94 4.98
N TRP A 44 -9.53 2.65 5.27
CA TRP A 44 -10.31 2.14 6.41
C TRP A 44 -9.48 2.04 7.69
N MET A 45 -8.23 1.58 7.60
CA MET A 45 -7.35 1.50 8.77
C MET A 45 -7.17 2.85 9.49
N PRO A 46 -6.93 3.98 8.79
CA PRO A 46 -6.81 5.28 9.46
C PRO A 46 -8.12 5.74 10.12
N ASP A 47 -9.27 5.33 9.57
CA ASP A 47 -10.59 5.75 10.05
C ASP A 47 -11.05 4.89 11.27
N TYR A 48 -10.60 3.64 11.37
CA TYR A 48 -11.18 2.66 12.32
C TYR A 48 -10.18 2.01 13.29
N LEU A 49 -8.87 2.06 13.05
CA LEU A 49 -7.90 1.49 13.99
C LEU A 49 -7.49 2.49 15.07
N PRO A 50 -7.19 2.00 16.29
CA PRO A 50 -6.50 2.80 17.28
C PRO A 50 -5.17 3.35 16.73
N GLU A 51 -4.84 4.58 17.10
CA GLU A 51 -3.65 5.29 16.62
C GLU A 51 -2.36 4.48 16.84
N TRP A 52 -2.22 3.80 17.98
CA TRP A 52 -1.05 2.96 18.30
C TRP A 52 -0.87 1.74 17.37
N MET A 53 -1.89 1.36 16.60
CA MET A 53 -1.83 0.28 15.60
C MET A 53 -1.47 0.79 14.21
N ILE A 54 -1.49 2.11 13.99
CA ILE A 54 -1.10 2.72 12.73
C ILE A 54 0.42 2.92 12.81
N PRO A 55 1.22 2.30 11.91
CA PRO A 55 2.67 2.42 11.96
C PRO A 55 3.10 3.87 11.64
N GLU A 56 3.26 4.68 12.68
CA GLU A 56 3.82 6.03 12.60
C GLU A 56 5.34 5.95 12.46
N ARG A 57 5.90 6.54 11.40
CA ARG A 57 7.27 7.07 11.48
C ARG A 57 7.20 8.56 11.79
N GLY A 58 6.84 8.88 13.03
CA GLY A 58 7.07 10.21 13.64
C GLY A 58 6.28 11.37 13.04
N LEU A 59 5.05 11.13 12.57
CA LEU A 59 4.16 12.16 12.01
C LEU A 59 3.03 12.44 13.00
N SER A 60 2.57 13.70 13.09
CA SER A 60 1.45 14.06 13.97
C SER A 60 0.12 13.51 13.44
N LEU A 61 -0.90 13.40 14.29
CA LEU A 61 -2.24 12.93 13.88
C LEU A 61 -2.88 13.78 12.77
N GLU A 62 -2.55 15.08 12.69
CA GLU A 62 -2.96 15.94 11.59
C GLU A 62 -2.20 15.62 10.30
N ASP A 63 -0.92 15.24 10.39
CA ASP A 63 -0.12 14.77 9.26
C ASP A 63 -0.67 13.42 8.75
N VAL A 64 -1.01 12.48 9.62
CA VAL A 64 -1.61 11.19 9.25
C VAL A 64 -2.98 11.38 8.58
N ARG A 65 -3.83 12.28 9.11
CA ARG A 65 -5.16 12.57 8.55
C ARG A 65 -5.11 13.40 7.26
N SER A 66 -4.09 14.24 7.09
CA SER A 66 -3.87 14.98 5.84
C SER A 66 -3.21 14.10 4.76
N MET A 67 -2.41 13.09 5.16
CA MET A 67 -1.86 12.02 4.31
C MET A 67 -2.89 10.90 4.06
N ARG A 68 -4.05 11.27 3.50
CA ARG A 68 -5.22 10.41 3.22
C ARG A 68 -5.01 9.25 2.23
N THR A 69 -3.78 8.82 2.03
CA THR A 69 -3.35 7.68 1.21
C THR A 69 -2.13 7.04 1.85
N PHE A 70 -2.34 6.21 2.88
CA PHE A 70 -1.26 5.50 3.54
C PHE A 70 -1.59 4.02 3.60
N SER A 71 -1.36 3.32 2.49
CA SER A 71 -1.26 1.87 2.53
C SER A 71 0.17 1.50 2.87
N GLY A 72 0.41 0.90 4.03
CA GLY A 72 1.64 0.17 4.38
C GLY A 72 2.98 0.87 4.10
N PHE A 73 3.61 1.45 5.13
CA PHE A 73 5.04 1.79 5.15
C PHE A 73 5.59 2.77 4.11
N GLU A 74 4.75 3.50 3.38
CA GLU A 74 5.19 4.37 2.28
C GLU A 74 5.02 5.86 2.60
N GLN A 75 6.13 6.54 2.86
CA GLN A 75 6.14 7.96 3.16
C GLN A 75 5.95 8.80 1.89
N LEU A 76 4.79 9.42 1.73
CA LEU A 76 4.55 10.41 0.68
C LEU A 76 5.27 11.72 1.06
N TYR A 77 6.44 11.95 0.49
CA TYR A 77 6.93 13.32 0.28
C TYR A 77 6.46 13.75 -1.11
N GLU A 78 5.62 14.78 -1.19
CA GLU A 78 5.25 15.44 -2.46
C GLU A 78 4.72 14.48 -3.55
N ASP A 79 3.66 13.72 -3.27
CA ASP A 79 3.05 12.76 -4.21
C ASP A 79 3.99 11.66 -4.78
N ARG A 80 5.08 11.31 -4.09
CA ARG A 80 5.98 10.22 -4.52
C ARG A 80 5.75 8.96 -3.71
N ILE A 81 5.39 7.87 -4.40
CA ILE A 81 5.45 6.52 -3.84
C ILE A 81 6.93 6.16 -3.66
N ILE A 82 7.31 5.79 -2.44
CA ILE A 82 8.65 5.29 -2.10
C ILE A 82 8.61 3.77 -2.16
N VAL A 83 9.19 3.20 -3.20
CA VAL A 83 9.42 1.76 -3.31
C VAL A 83 10.83 1.40 -2.83
N SER A 84 11.11 0.11 -2.61
CA SER A 84 12.49 -0.32 -2.34
C SER A 84 13.41 -0.03 -3.52
N ASP A 85 14.71 0.17 -3.25
CA ASP A 85 15.72 0.46 -4.27
C ASP A 85 15.89 -0.66 -5.32
N ASP A 86 15.40 -1.87 -5.04
CA ASP A 86 15.41 -3.03 -5.92
C ASP A 86 14.04 -3.32 -6.57
N TYR A 87 13.03 -2.48 -6.32
CA TYR A 87 11.70 -2.71 -6.85
C TYR A 87 11.63 -2.39 -8.35
N SER A 88 11.19 -3.38 -9.12
CA SER A 88 10.92 -3.26 -10.55
C SER A 88 9.51 -3.77 -10.84
N GLY A 89 8.66 -2.92 -11.40
CA GLY A 89 7.27 -3.28 -11.67
C GLY A 89 6.29 -2.11 -11.60
N LYS A 90 5.01 -2.44 -11.76
CA LYS A 90 3.92 -1.46 -11.70
C LYS A 90 3.41 -1.31 -10.26
N TRP A 91 3.37 -0.09 -9.79
CA TRP A 91 2.74 0.30 -8.55
C TRP A 91 1.40 0.97 -8.79
N LYS A 92 0.35 0.52 -8.11
CA LYS A 92 -1.01 1.04 -8.28
C LYS A 92 -1.56 1.63 -7.00
N ALA A 93 -2.20 2.78 -7.14
CA ALA A 93 -3.05 3.38 -6.13
C ALA A 93 -4.49 3.45 -6.63
N PHE A 94 -5.44 3.33 -5.72
CA PHE A 94 -6.87 3.35 -6.03
C PHE A 94 -7.57 4.44 -5.24
N TYR A 95 -8.67 4.95 -5.77
CA TYR A 95 -9.62 5.75 -5.02
C TYR A 95 -10.43 4.88 -4.05
N ARG A 96 -11.20 5.52 -3.15
CA ARG A 96 -12.01 4.81 -2.14
C ARG A 96 -13.10 3.94 -2.77
N ASP A 97 -13.59 4.30 -3.96
CA ASP A 97 -14.53 3.51 -4.76
C ASP A 97 -13.87 2.34 -5.51
N GLY A 98 -12.53 2.27 -5.49
CA GLY A 98 -11.72 1.27 -6.16
C GLY A 98 -11.43 1.54 -7.63
N SER A 99 -11.76 2.73 -8.14
CA SER A 99 -11.26 3.21 -9.43
C SER A 99 -9.75 3.49 -9.36
N LEU A 100 -9.05 3.39 -10.49
CA LEU A 100 -7.60 3.57 -10.54
C LEU A 100 -7.27 5.05 -10.34
N LYS A 101 -6.41 5.35 -9.36
CA LYS A 101 -5.98 6.72 -9.04
C LYS A 101 -4.65 7.04 -9.69
N SER A 102 -3.69 6.12 -9.61
CA SER A 102 -2.41 6.27 -10.28
C SER A 102 -1.72 4.94 -10.52
N GLU A 103 -0.88 4.91 -11.55
CA GLU A 103 -0.01 3.79 -11.91
C GLU A 103 1.39 4.35 -12.17
N PHE A 104 2.37 3.77 -11.49
CA PHE A 104 3.78 4.10 -11.69
C PHE A 104 4.50 2.86 -12.17
N LEU A 105 5.38 3.00 -13.16
CA LEU A 105 6.32 1.96 -13.54
C LEU A 105 7.67 2.27 -12.93
N TYR A 106 8.26 1.32 -12.22
CA TYR A 106 9.58 1.43 -11.63
C TYR A 106 10.57 0.45 -12.26
N ASN A 107 11.83 0.87 -12.33
CA ASN A 107 12.99 0.03 -12.63
C ASN A 107 14.06 0.31 -11.58
N ASP A 108 14.36 -0.66 -10.72
CA ASP A 108 15.33 -0.58 -9.61
C ASP A 108 15.09 0.65 -8.72
N GLY A 109 13.83 0.78 -8.28
CA GLY A 109 13.35 1.88 -7.45
C GLY A 109 13.29 3.24 -8.17
N ILE A 110 13.67 3.32 -9.45
CA ILE A 110 13.64 4.54 -10.25
C ILE A 110 12.32 4.60 -11.03
N PRO A 111 11.50 5.66 -10.88
CA PRO A 111 10.24 5.79 -11.63
C PRO A 111 10.50 6.05 -13.11
N VAL A 112 10.03 5.17 -13.97
CA VAL A 112 10.14 5.23 -15.44
C VAL A 112 8.95 5.95 -16.05
N SER A 113 7.75 5.71 -15.53
CA SER A 113 6.54 6.40 -15.99
C SER A 113 5.52 6.56 -14.87
N GLU A 114 4.60 7.48 -15.09
CA GLU A 114 3.55 7.84 -14.16
C GLU A 114 2.29 8.25 -14.92
N GLU A 115 1.19 7.59 -14.60
CA GLU A 115 -0.15 7.95 -15.04
C GLU A 115 -1.01 8.24 -13.81
N ARG A 116 -1.82 9.32 -13.86
CA ARG A 116 -2.81 9.64 -12.83
C ARG A 116 -4.15 9.92 -13.48
N TRP A 117 -5.19 9.47 -12.81
CA TRP A 117 -6.58 9.71 -13.21
C TRP A 117 -7.28 10.54 -12.15
N GLU A 118 -8.32 11.27 -12.56
CA GLU A 118 -9.32 11.85 -11.66
C GLU A 118 -10.33 10.77 -11.23
N GLU A 119 -11.15 11.05 -10.21
CA GLU A 119 -12.21 10.12 -9.74
C GLU A 119 -13.23 9.76 -10.83
N ASN A 120 -13.42 10.63 -11.83
CA ASN A 120 -14.28 10.37 -12.99
C ASN A 120 -13.62 9.43 -14.04
N GLY A 121 -12.38 8.97 -13.80
CA GLY A 121 -11.60 8.13 -14.70
C GLY A 121 -10.88 8.87 -15.82
N LYS A 122 -10.94 10.20 -15.88
CA LYS A 122 -10.21 11.00 -16.86
C LYS A 122 -8.73 11.07 -16.49
N LEU A 123 -7.85 10.82 -17.46
CA LEU A 123 -6.41 10.98 -17.30
C LEU A 123 -6.09 12.45 -17.00
N SER A 124 -5.52 12.71 -15.82
CA SER A 124 -5.11 14.05 -15.36
C SER A 124 -3.62 14.31 -15.58
N LYS A 125 -2.81 13.25 -15.59
CA LYS A 125 -1.36 13.34 -15.75
C LYS A 125 -0.83 12.11 -16.44
N ASP A 126 0.08 12.33 -17.37
CA ASP A 126 0.88 11.30 -18.03
C ASP A 126 2.30 11.83 -18.17
N LYS A 127 3.27 11.05 -17.71
CA LYS A 127 4.68 11.43 -17.72
C LYS A 127 5.56 10.21 -17.90
N HIS A 128 6.47 10.32 -18.87
CA HIS A 128 7.58 9.40 -19.05
C HIS A 128 8.89 10.08 -18.61
N TYR A 129 9.71 9.33 -17.89
CA TYR A 129 10.99 9.78 -17.39
C TYR A 129 12.12 9.09 -18.17
N SER A 130 13.12 9.88 -18.56
CA SER A 130 14.39 9.34 -19.04
C SER A 130 15.16 8.74 -17.86
N ILE A 131 15.47 7.45 -17.95
CA ILE A 131 16.22 6.73 -16.90
C ILE A 131 17.60 7.40 -16.67
N TYR A 132 18.26 7.84 -17.75
CA TYR A 132 19.54 8.55 -17.69
C TYR A 132 19.48 9.83 -16.84
N ASP A 133 18.42 10.64 -16.98
CA ASP A 133 18.29 11.89 -16.24
C ASP A 133 18.01 11.66 -14.75
N LEU A 134 17.36 10.54 -14.41
CA LEU A 134 17.04 10.17 -13.04
C LEU A 134 18.24 9.55 -12.33
N GLU A 135 19.03 8.70 -12.98
CA GLU A 135 20.29 8.18 -12.44
C GLU A 135 21.29 9.30 -12.17
N LEU A 136 21.42 10.26 -13.08
CA LEU A 136 22.26 11.45 -12.88
C LEU A 136 21.81 12.28 -11.67
N LYS A 137 20.50 12.40 -11.44
CA LYS A 137 19.97 13.05 -10.23
C LYS A 137 20.26 12.23 -8.97
N LYS A 138 20.03 10.91 -8.99
CA LYS A 138 20.30 10.01 -7.85
C LYS A 138 21.76 10.06 -7.41
N ASN A 139 22.69 10.12 -8.37
CA ASN A 139 24.13 10.17 -8.10
C ASN A 139 24.65 11.55 -7.64
N LYS A 140 23.91 12.65 -7.87
CA LYS A 140 24.29 13.99 -7.40
C LYS A 140 23.85 14.30 -5.97
N THR A 141 22.93 13.50 -5.42
CA THR A 141 22.38 13.69 -4.06
C THR A 141 23.01 12.76 -3.02
N LYS A 142 23.99 11.93 -3.41
CA LYS A 142 24.88 11.17 -2.52
C LYS A 142 26.17 11.95 -2.28
#